data_AF-A0A7S0I5T4-F1
#
_entry.id   AF-A0A7S0I5T4-F1
#
_cell.length_a   1.000
_cell.length_b   1.000
_cell.length_c   1.000
_cell.angle_alpha   90.00
_cell.angle_beta   90.00
_cell.angle_gamma   90.00
#
_symmetry.space_group_name_H-M   'P 1'
#
loop_
_entity.id
_entity.type
_entity.pdbx_description
1 polymer ?
#
loop_
_entity_poly.entity_id
_entity_poly.type
_entity_poly.pdbx_seq_one_letter_code
_entity_poly.pdbx_strand_id
1 'polypeptide(L)'
;VALYLAELHSSPLALALRSGDDEYGSFLNWLHHAETITFPQAVVMRYALFERERGLHPVADDYARWFHARLRLLNTALADGRTFLVGDRFTLADVTVAYALFNASAEGLCGSGMAAHGEAPLGERFKPQVAE
;
A
#
# COMPACT_ATOMS: atom_id res chain seq x y z
N VAL A 1 0.57 9.40 -14.83
CA VAL A 1 1.62 10.45 -14.81
C VAL A 1 3.00 9.89 -14.49
N ALA A 2 3.17 9.15 -13.39
CA ALA A 2 4.48 8.64 -12.98
C ALA A 2 5.15 7.75 -14.05
N LEU A 3 4.39 6.80 -14.64
CA LEU A 3 4.90 5.95 -15.73
C LEU A 3 5.38 6.77 -16.94
N TYR A 4 4.57 7.73 -17.39
CA TYR A 4 4.92 8.63 -18.49
C TYR A 4 6.24 9.37 -18.23
N LEU A 5 6.44 9.91 -17.03
CA LEU A 5 7.68 10.59 -16.68
C LEU A 5 8.87 9.63 -16.62
N ALA A 6 8.67 8.42 -16.09
CA ALA A 6 9.72 7.39 -16.04
C ALA A 6 10.15 6.94 -17.44
N GLU A 7 9.21 6.81 -18.37
CA GLU A 7 9.49 6.50 -19.77
C GLU A 7 10.21 7.66 -20.47
N LEU A 8 9.69 8.89 -20.31
CA LEU A 8 10.25 10.08 -20.96
C LEU A 8 11.67 10.42 -20.47
N HIS A 9 11.96 10.20 -19.18
CA HIS A 9 13.21 10.58 -18.53
C HIS A 9 14.02 9.37 -18.03
N SER A 10 13.99 8.28 -18.78
CA SER A 10 14.58 6.97 -18.43
C SER A 10 16.09 6.96 -18.09
N SER A 11 16.82 8.08 -18.09
CA SER A 11 18.28 8.14 -17.87
C SER A 11 18.64 9.00 -16.66
N PRO A 12 19.56 8.57 -15.77
CA PRO A 12 20.37 7.34 -15.82
C PRO A 12 19.76 6.13 -15.08
N LEU A 13 18.67 6.29 -14.31
CA LEU A 13 18.18 5.24 -13.40
C LEU A 13 17.32 4.16 -14.08
N ALA A 14 16.80 4.39 -15.29
CA ALA A 14 15.91 3.48 -16.02
C ALA A 14 14.78 2.88 -15.14
N LEU A 15 13.89 3.73 -14.61
CA LEU A 15 12.83 3.29 -13.69
C LEU A 15 11.67 2.54 -14.36
N ALA A 16 11.51 2.67 -15.68
CA ALA A 16 10.47 1.98 -16.44
C ALA A 16 11.03 0.72 -17.14
N LEU A 17 10.21 -0.31 -17.26
CA LEU A 17 10.43 -1.43 -18.17
C LEU A 17 9.77 -1.13 -19.51
N ARG A 18 10.29 -1.72 -20.59
CA ARG A 18 9.71 -1.62 -21.93
C ARG A 18 8.74 -2.77 -22.15
N SER A 19 7.78 -2.59 -23.07
CA SER A 19 6.77 -3.61 -23.37
C SER A 19 7.32 -4.93 -23.92
N GLY A 20 8.58 -4.96 -24.37
CA GLY A 20 9.27 -6.18 -24.82
C GLY A 20 10.08 -6.88 -23.73
N ASP A 21 10.18 -6.31 -22.53
CA ASP A 21 10.87 -6.95 -21.42
C ASP A 21 9.99 -8.07 -20.84
N ASP A 22 10.58 -9.22 -20.53
CA ASP A 22 9.84 -10.39 -20.02
C ASP A 22 9.09 -10.07 -18.72
N GLU A 23 9.64 -9.20 -17.88
CA GLU A 23 9.06 -8.80 -16.60
C GLU A 23 8.06 -7.64 -16.70
N TYR A 24 7.81 -7.09 -17.91
CA TYR A 24 6.95 -5.92 -18.09
C TYR A 24 5.53 -6.13 -17.56
N GLY A 25 4.98 -7.34 -17.71
CA GLY A 25 3.66 -7.69 -17.16
C GLY A 25 3.61 -7.58 -15.64
N SER A 26 4.66 -8.08 -14.96
CA SER A 26 4.77 -7.96 -13.50
C SER A 26 4.95 -6.50 -13.07
N PHE A 27 5.72 -5.72 -13.83
CA PHE A 27 5.91 -4.30 -13.59
C PHE A 27 4.59 -3.53 -13.64
N LEU A 28 3.80 -3.69 -14.71
CA LEU A 28 2.48 -3.05 -14.80
C LEU A 28 1.54 -3.49 -13.69
N ASN A 29 1.55 -4.79 -13.34
CA ASN A 29 0.72 -5.29 -12.24
C ASN A 29 1.04 -4.58 -10.92
N TRP A 30 2.32 -4.36 -10.59
CA TRP A 30 2.69 -3.64 -9.37
C TRP A 30 2.29 -2.16 -9.40
N LEU A 31 2.42 -1.49 -10.55
CA LEU A 31 1.97 -0.09 -10.68
C LEU A 31 0.48 0.04 -10.37
N HIS A 32 -0.36 -0.81 -10.96
CA HIS A 32 -1.80 -0.80 -10.72
C HIS A 32 -2.16 -1.33 -9.32
N HIS A 33 -1.43 -2.32 -8.81
CA HIS A 33 -1.66 -2.84 -7.46
C HIS A 33 -1.41 -1.76 -6.40
N ALA A 34 -0.41 -0.89 -6.58
CA ALA A 34 -0.17 0.23 -5.69
C ALA A 34 -1.39 1.17 -5.57
N GLU A 35 -2.14 1.39 -6.66
CA GLU A 35 -3.39 2.17 -6.62
C GLU A 35 -4.48 1.48 -5.78
N THR A 36 -4.51 0.14 -5.79
CA THR A 36 -5.41 -0.62 -4.92
C THR A 36 -5.04 -0.54 -3.43
N ILE A 37 -3.77 -0.27 -3.12
CA ILE A 37 -3.29 -0.03 -1.74
C ILE A 37 -3.68 1.38 -1.28
N THR A 38 -3.57 2.40 -2.13
CA THR A 38 -3.86 3.79 -1.77
C THR A 38 -5.35 4.15 -1.80
N PHE A 39 -6.17 3.41 -2.56
CA PHE A 39 -7.62 3.63 -2.56
C PHE A 39 -8.26 3.58 -1.16
N PRO A 40 -8.04 2.54 -0.33
CA PRO A 40 -8.62 2.51 1.01
C PRO A 40 -8.08 3.60 1.95
N GLN A 41 -6.84 4.02 1.76
CA GLN A 41 -6.21 5.11 2.51
C GLN A 41 -6.98 6.42 2.36
N ALA A 42 -7.47 6.74 1.16
CA ALA A 42 -8.26 7.93 0.92
C ALA A 42 -9.55 7.98 1.78
N VAL A 43 -10.19 6.84 2.00
CA VAL A 43 -11.38 6.73 2.86
C VAL A 43 -11.01 6.90 4.34
N VAL A 44 -9.90 6.28 4.77
CA VAL A 44 -9.37 6.43 6.12
C VAL A 44 -9.02 7.89 6.40
N MET A 45 -8.23 8.54 5.55
CA MET A 45 -7.92 9.97 5.68
C MET A 45 -9.18 10.82 5.80
N ARG A 46 -10.17 10.58 4.93
CA ARG A 46 -11.40 11.37 4.95
C ARG A 46 -12.16 11.22 6.25
N TYR A 47 -12.50 10.00 6.66
CA TYR A 47 -13.46 9.80 7.76
C TYR A 47 -12.82 9.61 9.15
N ALA A 48 -11.55 9.23 9.22
CA ALA A 48 -10.83 9.13 10.49
C ALA A 48 -10.04 10.40 10.83
N LEU A 49 -9.55 11.15 9.84
CA LEU A 49 -8.65 12.29 10.07
C LEU A 49 -9.32 13.65 9.81
N PHE A 50 -9.99 13.84 8.66
CA PHE A 50 -10.43 15.17 8.23
C PHE A 50 -11.91 15.51 8.48
N GLU A 51 -12.83 14.55 8.28
CA GLU A 51 -14.29 14.74 8.39
C GLU A 51 -14.87 13.92 9.55
N ARG A 52 -14.24 14.01 10.73
CA ARG A 52 -14.57 13.19 11.91
C ARG A 52 -15.99 13.44 12.42
N GLU A 53 -16.49 14.65 12.25
CA GLU A 53 -17.83 15.09 12.64
C GLU A 53 -18.96 14.39 11.88
N ARG A 54 -18.67 13.72 10.76
CA ARG A 54 -19.68 12.96 9.99
C ARG A 54 -20.09 11.65 10.64
N GLY A 55 -19.36 11.19 11.67
CA GLY A 55 -19.68 9.96 12.40
C GLY A 55 -19.46 8.68 11.60
N LEU A 56 -18.69 8.74 10.50
CA LEU A 56 -18.42 7.60 9.60
C LEU A 56 -17.15 6.82 9.97
N HIS A 57 -16.73 6.85 11.23
CA HIS A 57 -15.54 6.14 11.68
C HIS A 57 -15.57 4.62 11.42
N PRO A 58 -16.72 3.91 11.59
CA PRO A 58 -16.79 2.49 11.25
C PRO A 58 -16.48 2.18 9.78
N VAL A 59 -16.80 3.11 8.86
CA VAL A 59 -16.45 2.96 7.44
C VAL A 59 -14.94 3.07 7.25
N ALA A 60 -14.27 4.00 7.94
CA ALA A 60 -12.81 4.08 7.93
C ALA A 60 -12.17 2.77 8.44
N ASP A 61 -12.71 2.20 9.52
CA ASP A 61 -12.22 0.92 10.07
C ASP A 61 -12.35 -0.24 9.07
N ASP A 62 -13.46 -0.31 8.33
CA ASP A 62 -13.68 -1.33 7.29
C ASP A 62 -12.64 -1.19 6.16
N TYR A 63 -12.36 0.03 5.75
CA TYR A 63 -11.36 0.30 4.72
C TYR A 63 -9.92 0.11 5.21
N ALA A 64 -9.63 0.35 6.49
CA ALA A 64 -8.34 -0.02 7.08
C ALA A 64 -8.11 -1.55 7.00
N ARG A 65 -9.14 -2.37 7.26
CA ARG A 65 -9.05 -3.83 7.07
C ARG A 65 -8.85 -4.20 5.59
N TRP A 66 -9.50 -3.49 4.68
CA TRP A 66 -9.29 -3.70 3.24
C TRP A 66 -7.85 -3.36 2.82
N PHE A 67 -7.27 -2.26 3.32
CA PHE A 67 -5.86 -1.92 3.12
C PHE A 67 -4.93 -3.09 3.52
N HIS A 68 -5.09 -3.65 4.72
CA HIS A 68 -4.27 -4.78 5.17
C HIS A 68 -4.44 -6.01 4.28
N ALA A 69 -5.65 -6.26 3.76
CA ALA A 69 -5.87 -7.35 2.81
C ALA A 69 -5.11 -7.16 1.48
N ARG A 70 -4.87 -5.91 1.04
CA ARG A 70 -4.08 -5.60 -0.16
C ARG A 70 -2.58 -5.81 0.05
N LEU A 71 -2.10 -5.69 1.29
CA LEU A 71 -0.71 -5.98 1.63
C LEU A 71 -0.36 -7.48 1.54
N ARG A 72 -1.34 -8.38 1.50
CA ARG A 72 -1.07 -9.83 1.40
C ARG A 72 -0.29 -10.20 0.15
N LEU A 73 -0.61 -9.61 -1.01
CA LEU A 73 0.14 -9.85 -2.24
C LEU A 73 1.59 -9.39 -2.10
N LEU A 74 1.80 -8.20 -1.53
CA LEU A 74 3.12 -7.64 -1.28
C LEU A 74 3.95 -8.52 -0.34
N ASN A 75 3.36 -8.92 0.79
CA ASN A 75 4.03 -9.78 1.77
C ASN A 75 4.42 -11.13 1.16
N THR A 76 3.54 -11.75 0.38
CA THR A 76 3.85 -13.01 -0.32
C THR A 76 4.97 -12.82 -1.33
N ALA A 77 4.94 -11.73 -2.11
CA ALA A 77 5.96 -11.47 -3.11
C ALA A 77 7.35 -11.20 -2.51
N LEU A 78 7.42 -10.56 -1.35
CA LEU A 78 8.66 -10.27 -0.64
C LEU A 78 9.15 -11.41 0.27
N ALA A 79 8.36 -12.47 0.42
CA ALA A 79 8.69 -13.59 1.31
C ALA A 79 9.92 -14.39 0.87
N ASP A 80 10.30 -14.31 -0.42
CA ASP A 80 11.51 -14.92 -0.95
C ASP A 80 12.80 -14.14 -0.62
N GLY A 81 12.68 -12.99 0.07
CA GLY A 81 13.80 -12.15 0.45
C GLY A 81 14.36 -11.28 -0.68
N ARG A 82 13.63 -11.14 -1.80
CA ARG A 82 14.02 -10.24 -2.89
C ARG A 82 14.19 -8.80 -2.41
N THR A 83 15.14 -8.11 -3.02
CA THR A 83 15.41 -6.69 -2.75
C THR A 83 14.43 -5.76 -3.46
N PHE A 84 13.97 -6.16 -4.65
CA PHE A 84 13.11 -5.35 -5.53
C PHE A 84 11.90 -6.14 -5.99
N LEU A 85 10.81 -5.45 -6.30
CA LEU A 85 9.54 -6.09 -6.68
C LEU A 85 9.60 -6.78 -8.05
N VAL A 86 10.45 -6.30 -8.96
CA VAL A 86 10.53 -6.77 -10.34
C VAL A 86 11.97 -6.98 -10.75
N GLY A 87 12.33 -8.23 -11.08
CA GLY A 87 13.69 -8.61 -11.43
C GLY A 87 14.70 -8.25 -10.32
N ASP A 88 15.92 -7.92 -10.73
CA ASP A 88 17.04 -7.60 -9.83
C ASP A 88 17.39 -6.09 -9.83
N ARG A 89 16.41 -5.21 -10.04
CA ARG A 89 16.64 -3.76 -10.13
C ARG A 89 15.53 -2.93 -9.50
N PHE A 90 15.90 -1.74 -9.04
CA PHE A 90 14.96 -0.73 -8.57
C PHE A 90 14.17 -0.14 -9.74
N THR A 91 12.86 -0.08 -9.62
CA THR A 91 11.94 0.39 -10.67
C THR A 91 10.87 1.32 -10.10
N LEU A 92 10.04 1.87 -10.98
CA LEU A 92 8.86 2.62 -10.59
C LEU A 92 7.87 1.79 -9.77
N ALA A 93 7.85 0.45 -9.90
CA ALA A 93 7.02 -0.42 -9.07
C ALA A 93 7.39 -0.30 -7.58
N ASP A 94 8.69 -0.26 -7.27
CA ASP A 94 9.18 -0.08 -5.91
C ASP A 94 8.81 1.30 -5.38
N VAL A 95 8.96 2.34 -6.20
CA VAL A 95 8.60 3.73 -5.85
C VAL A 95 7.12 3.85 -5.51
N THR A 96 6.22 3.33 -6.34
CA THR A 96 4.78 3.50 -6.13
C THR A 96 4.28 2.71 -4.92
N VAL A 97 4.76 1.49 -4.73
CA VAL A 97 4.41 0.68 -3.56
C VAL A 97 5.00 1.27 -2.28
N ALA A 98 6.28 1.68 -2.28
CA ALA A 98 6.89 2.31 -1.12
C ALA A 98 6.20 3.62 -0.75
N TYR A 99 5.80 4.43 -1.74
CA TYR A 99 5.04 5.66 -1.48
C TYR A 99 3.66 5.36 -0.85
N ALA A 100 2.97 4.31 -1.31
CA ALA A 100 1.73 3.87 -0.69
C ALA A 100 1.92 3.47 0.79
N LEU A 101 3.01 2.77 1.11
CA LEU A 101 3.34 2.41 2.49
C LEU A 101 3.76 3.61 3.35
N PHE A 102 4.46 4.57 2.76
CA PHE A 102 4.82 5.82 3.41
C PHE A 102 3.57 6.60 3.85
N ASN A 103 2.57 6.74 2.96
CA ASN A 103 1.29 7.38 3.30
C ASN A 103 0.56 6.62 4.42
N ALA A 104 0.45 5.30 4.31
CA ALA A 104 -0.14 4.47 5.35
C ALA A 104 0.54 4.65 6.72
N SER A 105 1.86 4.91 6.74
CA SER A 105 2.57 5.19 7.99
C SER A 105 2.13 6.52 8.61
N ALA A 106 1.97 7.56 7.80
CA ALA A 106 1.45 8.85 8.24
C ALA A 106 -0.02 8.77 8.71
N GLU A 107 -0.80 7.84 8.15
CA GLU A 107 -2.19 7.58 8.53
C GLU A 107 -2.35 6.69 9.77
N GLY A 108 -1.26 6.13 10.29
CA GLY A 108 -1.28 5.20 11.43
C GLY A 108 -1.66 3.76 11.08
N LEU A 109 -1.60 3.39 9.79
CA LEU A 109 -1.91 2.04 9.30
C LEU A 109 -0.68 1.10 9.31
N CYS A 110 0.54 1.63 9.34
CA CYS A 110 1.79 0.85 9.41
C CYS A 110 2.33 0.76 10.85
N GLY A 111 1.72 -0.09 11.67
CA GLY A 111 2.21 -0.42 13.00
C GLY A 111 1.57 -1.70 13.53
N SER A 112 2.35 -2.52 14.23
CA SER A 112 1.81 -3.57 15.10
C SER A 112 1.14 -2.91 16.31
N GLY A 113 -0.02 -2.29 16.10
CA GLY A 113 -0.86 -1.63 17.10
C GLY A 113 -0.40 -0.23 17.54
N MET A 114 -1.19 0.82 17.23
CA MET A 114 -1.48 1.97 18.11
C MET A 114 -2.60 2.82 17.47
N ALA A 115 -3.82 2.84 17.99
CA ALA A 115 -4.34 3.72 19.05
C ALA A 115 -4.36 5.18 18.57
N ALA A 116 -5.44 5.55 17.88
CA ALA A 116 -5.78 6.95 17.69
C ALA A 116 -6.39 7.45 19.01
N HIS A 117 -5.71 8.39 19.67
CA HIS A 117 -6.25 9.29 20.69
C HIS A 117 -7.28 8.70 21.68
N GLY A 118 -6.79 8.15 22.80
CA GLY A 118 -7.61 7.86 23.99
C GLY A 118 -8.36 6.53 23.98
N GLU A 119 -8.37 5.79 22.87
CA GLU A 119 -8.87 4.41 22.81
C GLU A 119 -7.80 3.43 22.31
N ALA A 120 -7.85 2.20 22.83
CA ALA A 120 -6.88 1.13 22.63
C ALA A 120 -6.54 0.85 21.14
N PRO A 121 -5.34 0.32 20.84
CA PRO A 121 -4.91 0.04 19.48
C PRO A 121 -5.91 -0.76 18.66
N LEU A 122 -6.11 -0.42 17.38
CA LEU A 122 -6.97 -1.18 16.45
C LEU A 122 -6.58 -2.68 16.42
N GLY A 123 -5.29 -2.99 16.64
CA GLY A 123 -4.77 -4.36 16.75
C GLY A 123 -5.20 -5.14 17.99
N GLU A 124 -5.64 -4.48 19.06
CA GLU A 124 -6.16 -5.16 20.27
C GLU A 124 -7.66 -5.47 20.17
N ARG A 125 -8.40 -4.82 19.25
CA ARG A 125 -9.84 -5.08 19.01
C ARG A 125 -10.11 -6.32 18.17
N PHE A 126 -9.08 -6.88 17.53
CA PHE A 126 -9.19 -8.05 16.68
C PHE A 126 -8.27 -9.17 17.18
N LYS A 127 -8.66 -9.83 18.28
CA LYS A 127 -8.24 -11.22 18.51
C LYS A 127 -9.09 -12.12 17.61
N PRO A 128 -8.52 -13.09 16.87
CA PRO A 128 -9.32 -14.08 16.18
C PRO A 128 -10.15 -14.82 17.23
N GLN A 129 -11.48 -14.80 17.06
CA GLN A 129 -12.32 -15.79 17.74
C GLN A 129 -11.91 -17.14 17.17
N VAL A 130 -11.14 -17.89 17.96
CA VAL A 130 -10.92 -19.31 17.71
C VAL A 130 -12.29 -19.95 17.77
N ALA A 131 -12.76 -20.47 16.63
CA ALA A 131 -13.96 -21.28 16.57
C ALA A 131 -13.69 -22.58 17.33
N GLU A 132 -14.46 -22.83 18.39
CA GLU A 132 -14.69 -24.18 18.92
C GLU A 132 -15.45 -25.03 17.91
#